data_AF-A0A1W2FF93-F1
#
_entry.id   AF-A0A1W2FF93-F1
#
_cell.length_a   1.000
_cell.length_b   1.000
_cell.length_c   1.000
_cell.angle_alpha   90.00
_cell.angle_beta   90.00
_cell.angle_gamma   90.00
#
_symmetry.space_group_name_H-M   'P 1'
#
loop_
_entity.id
_entity.type
_entity.pdbx_description
1 polymer ?
#
loop_
_entity_poly.entity_id
_entity_poly.type
_entity_poly.pdbx_seq_one_letter_code
_entity_poly.pdbx_strand_id
1 'polypeptide(L)' 'MFLVLVSPTGQYSIWPAVLQVPAGWQVVHGVASRQSCADYVDALRFDVPMAA' A
#
# COMPACT_ATOMS: atom_id res chain seq x y z
N MET A 1 1.80 -4.57 12.39
CA MET A 1 1.28 -5.24 11.18
C MET A 1 0.42 -4.25 10.40
N PHE A 2 0.64 -4.14 9.09
CA PHE A 2 0.04 -3.14 8.20
C PHE A 2 -0.45 -3.77 6.89
N LEU A 3 -1.37 -3.09 6.22
CA LEU A 3 -1.91 -3.39 4.90
C LEU A 3 -1.51 -2.27 3.94
N VAL A 4 -1.54 -2.56 2.64
CA VAL A 4 -1.61 -1.49 1.63
C VAL A 4 -3.00 -1.49 1.04
N LEU A 5 -3.64 -0.32 1.09
CA LEU A 5 -4.94 -0.08 0.51
C LEU A 5 -4.81 0.81 -0.72
N VAL A 6 -5.74 0.68 -1.66
CA VAL A 6 -5.96 1.62 -2.76
C VAL A 6 -7.34 2.24 -2.62
N SER A 7 -7.42 3.57 -2.80
CA SER A 7 -8.67 4.32 -2.80
C SER A 7 -9.41 4.13 -4.13
N PRO A 8 -10.72 4.45 -4.19
CA PRO A 8 -11.45 4.52 -5.45
C PRO A 8 -10.85 5.47 -6.49
N THR A 9 -10.03 6.44 -6.05
CA THR A 9 -9.35 7.42 -6.90
C THR A 9 -7.91 7.02 -7.24
N GLY A 10 -7.49 5.80 -6.91
CA GLY A 10 -6.16 5.27 -7.26
C GLY A 10 -5.03 5.68 -6.31
N GLN A 11 -5.34 6.24 -5.14
CA GLN A 11 -4.33 6.64 -4.16
C GLN A 11 -4.00 5.47 -3.21
N TYR A 12 -2.73 5.23 -2.97
CA TYR A 12 -2.26 4.17 -2.07
C TYR A 12 -2.07 4.68 -0.64
N SER A 13 -2.41 3.85 0.35
CA SER A 13 -2.23 4.15 1.77
C SER A 13 -1.75 2.93 2.55
N ILE A 14 -0.78 3.14 3.43
CA ILE A 14 -0.35 2.12 4.40
C ILE A 14 -1.28 2.22 5.61
N TRP A 15 -2.03 1.16 5.87
CA TRP A 15 -3.09 1.14 6.86
C TRP A 15 -2.80 0.15 8.00
N PRO A 16 -3.06 0.50 9.27
CA PRO A 16 -2.91 -0.44 10.38
C PRO A 16 -3.85 -1.64 10.22
N ALA A 17 -3.33 -2.87 10.28
CA ALA A 17 -4.13 -4.07 10.10
C ALA A 17 -5.17 -4.31 11.21
N VAL A 18 -5.03 -3.62 12.33
CA VAL A 18 -5.96 -3.69 13.48
C VAL A 18 -7.21 -2.84 13.30
N LEU A 19 -7.22 -1.93 12.32
CA LEU A 19 -8.36 -1.07 12.05
C LEU A 19 -9.19 -1.63 10.90
N GLN A 20 -10.50 -1.43 10.96
CA GLN A 20 -11.38 -1.78 9.85
C GLN A 20 -10.97 -1.01 8.59
N VAL A 21 -11.01 -1.68 7.44
CA VAL A 21 -10.77 -1.04 6.14
C VAL A 21 -11.92 -0.08 5.84
N PRO A 22 -11.66 1.18 5.46
CA PRO A 22 -12.71 2.13 5.11
C PRO A 22 -13.53 1.63 3.91
N ALA A 23 -14.82 1.96 3.89
CA ALA A 23 -15.69 1.59 2.78
C ALA A 23 -15.16 2.14 1.44
N GLY A 24 -15.21 1.31 0.40
CA GLY A 24 -14.72 1.66 -0.94
C GLY A 24 -13.21 1.55 -1.13
N TRP A 25 -12.41 1.35 -0.07
CA TRP A 25 -10.98 1.07 -0.21
C TRP A 25 -10.76 -0.43 -0.40
N GLN A 26 -9.76 -0.79 -1.21
CA GLN A 26 -9.43 -2.19 -1.48
C GLN A 26 -8.05 -2.54 -0.94
N VAL A 27 -7.91 -3.73 -0.35
CA VAL A 27 -6.60 -4.25 0.09
C VAL A 27 -5.86 -4.77 -1.13
N VAL A 28 -4.68 -4.21 -1.41
CA VAL A 28 -3.81 -4.62 -2.53
C VAL A 28 -2.55 -5.33 -2.05
N HIS A 29 -2.17 -5.14 -0.79
CA HIS A 29 -1.11 -5.91 -0.13
C HIS A 29 -1.58 -6.38 1.24
N GLY A 30 -1.38 -7.68 1.50
CA GLY A 30 -1.77 -8.33 2.75
C GLY A 30 -0.97 -7.87 3.96
N VAL A 31 -1.31 -8.46 5.12
CA VAL A 31 -0.74 -8.08 6.41
C VAL A 31 0.77 -8.32 6.43
N ALA A 32 1.55 -7.26 6.61
CA ALA A 32 3.01 -7.31 6.65
C ALA A 32 3.63 -6.31 7.62
N SER A 33 4.96 -6.31 7.69
CA SER A 33 5.76 -5.28 8.37
C SER A 33 5.61 -3.95 7.65
N ARG A 34 5.76 -2.83 8.40
CA ARG A 34 5.68 -1.48 7.82
C ARG A 34 6.65 -1.27 6.67
N GLN A 35 7.87 -1.80 6.81
CA GLN A 35 8.90 -1.72 5.77
C GLN A 35 8.44 -2.40 4.47
N SER A 36 8.01 -3.66 4.54
CA SER A 36 7.48 -4.40 3.39
C SER A 36 6.30 -3.69 2.70
N CYS A 37 5.39 -3.06 3.47
CA CYS A 37 4.33 -2.24 2.87
C CYS A 37 4.86 -0.98 2.19
N ALA A 38 5.89 -0.34 2.75
CA ALA A 38 6.54 0.82 2.13
C ALA A 38 7.28 0.43 0.85
N ASP A 39 8.03 -0.67 0.86
CA ASP A 39 8.72 -1.21 -0.33
C ASP A 39 7.72 -1.53 -1.45
N TYR A 40 6.56 -2.12 -1.11
CA TYR A 40 5.49 -2.37 -2.07
C TYR A 40 4.92 -1.09 -2.69
N VAL A 41 4.66 -0.06 -1.87
CA VAL A 41 4.16 1.24 -2.35
C VAL A 41 5.21 1.97 -3.18
N ASP A 42 6.49 1.86 -2.82
CA ASP A 42 7.60 2.42 -3.57
C ASP A 42 7.73 1.76 -4.95
N ALA A 43 7.70 0.41 -5.00
CA ALA A 43 7.71 -0.34 -6.26
C ALA A 43 6.54 0.02 -7.19
N LEU A 44 5.36 0.34 -6.65
CA LEU A 44 4.21 0.81 -7.43
C LEU A 44 4.38 2.24 -8.00
N ARG A 45 5.18 3.08 -7.34
CA ARG A 45 5.47 4.45 -7.80
C ARG A 45 6.45 4.48 -8.96
N PHE A 46 7.25 3.43 -9.11
CA PHE A 46 8.30 3.34 -10.13
C PHE A 46 7.89 2.41 -11.29
N ASP A 47 7.09 2.94 -12.21
CA ASP A 47 7.26 2.73 -13.66
C ASP A 47 8.41 3.63 -14.19
N VAL A 48 9.32 4.06 -13.32
CA VAL A 48 10.48 4.87 -13.73
C VAL A 48 11.70 4.11 -13.26
N PRO A 49 12.53 3.56 -14.18
CA PRO A 49 13.80 2.99 -13.75
C PRO A 49 14.60 4.13 -13.12
N MET A 50 14.95 3.99 -11.84
CA MET A 50 16.11 4.70 -11.28
C MET A 50 17.35 4.07 -11.92
N ALA A 51 17.58 4.40 -13.19
CA ALA A 51 18.80 4.09 -13.90
C ALA A 51 19.86 5.11 -13.46
N ALA A 52 20.84 4.57 -12.72
CA ALA A 52 22.27 4.88 -12.67
C ALA A 52 22.72 6.35 -12.68
#